data_AF-A0A959YY46-F1
#
_entry.id   AF-A0A959YY46-F1
#
_cell.length_a   1.000
_cell.length_b   1.000
_cell.length_c   1.000
_cell.angle_alpha   90.00
_cell.angle_beta   90.00
_cell.angle_gamma   90.00
#
_symmetry.space_group_name_H-M   'P 1'
#
loop_
_entity.id
_entity.type
_entity.pdbx_description
1 polymer ?
#
loop_
_entity_poly.entity_id
_entity_poly.type
_entity_poly.pdbx_seq_one_letter_code
_entity_poly.pdbx_strand_id
1 'polypeptide(L)'
;PGAIEGCNGLIDNNCDGSLGGPTGNEVYSPDWTAQSTDGQTVTLFGLLAQGRTVILDLFAAWCVPSQQMLTSNFLQDWNMHMGPSGTDQVRIVQAAVDQSAGSVTPFISAAQWPVIVQDAEDLALLYASIGMFDNAVPTLLMICPDRKVTRLFPQPDVLPYTGAFIYDPVAAASLVDAGCACNLIPCLTNIGCMDQSSCNYDPAANCPGPCVSAIEYFQDNDGDGFGLVSLGAFCSQPNNSAINGGDCDDNNPFIVPFSEEICGNGIDENCDGQVDEDCPCVPGTVEPCTGSDIGACDPGTRTCQFDGTWGFCEGEIGPISEFCDGIDNDCNGLVDDDPIDGLTWFRDVDGDGYGTNNETVTACTAPLGYVDNVLDCDDSDPDINPGAPEACNTIDDDCDGQVDDGFDLATDTQNCGGCGIQCPPGFTCAAGQCVE
;
A
#
# COMPACT_ATOMS: atom_id res chain seq x y z
N PRO A 1 -23.53 18.22 60.67
CA PRO A 1 -22.30 17.61 61.23
C PRO A 1 -21.37 17.16 60.09
N GLY A 2 -20.57 17.99 59.44
CA GLY A 2 -20.15 19.35 59.78
C GLY A 2 -18.79 19.36 60.49
N ALA A 3 -17.70 19.10 59.75
CA ALA A 3 -16.39 19.69 59.99
C ALA A 3 -15.49 19.51 58.74
N ILE A 4 -15.40 20.60 57.97
CA ILE A 4 -14.20 21.17 57.34
C ILE A 4 -13.05 20.18 57.04
N GLU A 5 -12.93 19.79 55.76
CA GLU A 5 -11.64 19.58 55.11
C GLU A 5 -10.87 20.90 55.18
N GLY A 6 -9.70 20.89 55.82
CA GLY A 6 -8.95 22.10 56.15
C GLY A 6 -7.53 22.09 55.59
N CYS A 7 -7.26 23.04 54.70
CA CYS A 7 -5.94 23.49 54.26
C CYS A 7 -5.04 23.88 55.45
N ASN A 8 -4.20 22.96 55.93
CA ASN A 8 -3.09 23.28 56.84
C ASN A 8 -1.71 22.83 56.34
N GLY A 9 -1.57 22.41 55.07
CA GLY A 9 -0.23 22.17 54.49
C GLY A 9 0.60 21.16 55.28
N LEU A 10 -0.06 20.18 55.92
CA LEU A 10 0.59 19.03 56.51
C LEU A 10 0.19 17.80 55.69
N ILE A 11 1.22 17.23 55.07
CA ILE A 11 1.23 15.96 54.35
C ILE A 11 0.60 14.87 55.23
N ASP A 12 -0.15 13.98 54.59
CA ASP A 12 -0.60 12.72 55.16
C ASP A 12 0.63 11.90 55.60
N ASN A 13 0.98 12.01 56.88
CA ASN A 13 2.14 11.34 57.46
C ASN A 13 1.83 9.92 57.96
N ASN A 14 0.65 9.36 57.64
CA ASN A 14 0.33 7.96 57.95
C ASN A 14 -0.25 7.17 56.77
N CYS A 15 -0.61 7.80 55.65
CA CYS A 15 -0.96 7.18 54.37
C CYS A 15 -1.80 5.91 54.51
N ASP A 16 -2.88 5.94 55.29
CA ASP A 16 -3.65 4.75 55.64
C ASP A 16 -4.87 4.53 54.74
N GLY A 17 -4.65 4.56 53.43
CA GLY A 17 -5.45 3.78 52.46
C GLY A 17 -5.37 2.27 52.76
N SER A 18 -5.89 1.89 53.93
CA SER A 18 -5.35 0.85 54.79
C SER A 18 -5.57 -0.57 54.25
N LEU A 19 -4.47 -1.20 53.86
CA LEU A 19 -4.24 -2.61 54.14
C LEU A 19 -3.51 -2.66 55.48
N GLY A 20 -4.24 -2.88 56.57
CA GLY A 20 -3.63 -3.18 57.85
C GLY A 20 -2.95 -4.55 57.76
N GLY A 21 -1.62 -4.57 57.60
CA GLY A 21 -0.84 -5.77 57.91
C GLY A 21 -1.16 -6.21 59.36
N PRO A 22 -0.85 -7.45 59.77
CA PRO A 22 -1.22 -7.99 61.09
C PRO A 22 -0.77 -7.14 62.30
N THR A 23 0.07 -6.14 62.10
CA THR A 23 0.58 -5.19 63.10
C THR A 23 0.22 -3.71 62.88
N GLY A 24 -0.55 -3.36 61.85
CA GLY A 24 -0.97 -1.97 61.57
C GLY A 24 0.10 -1.05 60.98
N ASN A 25 1.15 -1.60 60.33
CA ASN A 25 2.21 -0.86 59.65
C ASN A 25 1.98 -0.80 58.13
N GLU A 26 2.66 0.13 57.45
CA GLU A 26 2.74 0.17 55.97
C GLU A 26 3.20 -1.16 55.38
N VAL A 27 2.60 -1.55 54.26
CA VAL A 27 2.91 -2.80 53.56
C VAL A 27 3.77 -2.52 52.33
N TYR A 28 4.84 -3.30 52.16
CA TYR A 28 5.73 -3.25 51.00
C TYR A 28 5.72 -4.60 50.30
N SER A 29 5.64 -4.58 48.96
CA SER A 29 5.68 -5.81 48.19
C SER A 29 7.10 -6.39 48.22
N PRO A 30 7.26 -7.68 48.54
CA PRO A 30 8.46 -8.40 48.17
C PRO A 30 8.53 -8.50 46.63
N ASP A 31 9.73 -8.80 46.11
CA ASP A 31 9.81 -9.19 44.71
C ASP A 31 9.05 -10.49 44.49
N TRP A 32 8.49 -10.63 43.30
CA TRP A 32 7.87 -11.85 42.82
C TRP A 32 8.24 -12.03 41.36
N THR A 33 8.36 -13.29 40.95
CA THR A 33 8.67 -13.69 39.57
C THR A 33 7.59 -14.65 39.13
N ALA A 34 7.02 -14.41 37.96
CA ALA A 34 5.96 -15.24 37.41
C ALA A 34 6.12 -15.40 35.90
N GLN A 35 5.58 -16.48 35.34
CA GLN A 35 5.42 -16.63 33.90
C GLN A 35 4.04 -16.14 33.48
N SER A 36 4.00 -15.21 32.52
CA SER A 36 2.74 -14.81 31.89
C SER A 36 2.31 -15.81 30.82
N THR A 37 1.03 -15.72 30.44
CA THR A 37 0.39 -16.63 29.47
C THR A 37 0.95 -16.58 28.05
N ASP A 38 1.71 -15.54 27.71
CA ASP A 38 2.46 -15.39 26.47
C ASP A 38 3.90 -15.93 26.54
N GLY A 39 4.30 -16.52 27.68
CA GLY A 39 5.62 -17.10 27.90
C GLY A 39 6.68 -16.10 28.37
N GLN A 40 6.32 -14.86 28.68
CA GLN A 40 7.25 -13.87 29.22
C GLN A 40 7.49 -14.10 30.72
N THR A 41 8.74 -13.93 31.14
CA THR A 41 9.09 -13.89 32.56
C THR A 41 8.85 -12.48 33.08
N VAL A 42 7.96 -12.33 34.06
CA VAL A 42 7.59 -11.05 34.66
C VAL A 42 8.12 -11.00 36.09
N THR A 43 8.88 -9.96 36.42
CA THR A 43 9.32 -9.70 37.79
C THR A 43 8.78 -8.35 38.25
N LEU A 44 8.32 -8.26 39.51
CA LEU A 44 7.86 -6.97 40.05
C LEU A 44 8.97 -5.94 39.95
N PHE A 45 10.18 -6.31 40.34
CA PHE A 45 11.30 -5.37 40.34
C PHE A 45 11.70 -4.95 38.91
N GLY A 46 11.57 -5.83 37.92
CA GLY A 46 11.76 -5.47 36.51
C GLY A 46 10.71 -4.48 35.99
N LEU A 47 9.48 -4.54 36.51
CA LEU A 47 8.45 -3.56 36.20
C LEU A 47 8.69 -2.22 36.91
N LEU A 48 9.05 -2.25 38.20
CA LEU A 48 9.34 -1.05 39.01
C LEU A 48 10.66 -0.38 38.61
N ALA A 49 11.61 -1.10 37.99
CA ALA A 49 12.86 -0.57 37.41
C ALA A 49 12.64 0.54 36.39
N GLN A 50 11.44 0.60 35.82
CA GLN A 50 11.04 1.61 34.86
C GLN A 50 10.63 2.93 35.53
N GLY A 51 10.71 3.00 36.87
CA GLY A 51 10.25 4.15 37.67
C GLY A 51 8.74 4.35 37.63
N ARG A 52 7.99 3.33 37.19
CA ARG A 52 6.54 3.38 36.99
C ARG A 52 5.81 2.66 38.11
N THR A 53 4.57 3.08 38.36
CA THR A 53 3.71 2.44 39.34
C THR A 53 3.11 1.17 38.75
N VAL A 54 3.17 0.05 39.47
CA VAL A 54 2.53 -1.20 39.04
C VAL A 54 1.10 -1.23 39.55
N ILE A 55 0.15 -1.44 38.65
CA ILE A 55 -1.25 -1.71 38.95
C ILE A 55 -1.46 -3.23 38.82
N LEU A 56 -1.55 -3.91 39.96
CA LEU A 56 -1.77 -5.35 40.01
C LEU A 56 -3.24 -5.63 40.29
N ASP A 57 -3.93 -6.19 39.30
CA ASP A 57 -5.32 -6.65 39.40
C ASP A 57 -5.35 -8.15 39.71
N LEU A 58 -5.84 -8.47 40.92
CA LEU A 58 -6.05 -9.81 41.40
C LEU A 58 -7.51 -10.20 41.13
N PHE A 59 -7.75 -11.10 40.20
CA PHE A 59 -9.10 -11.42 39.71
C PHE A 59 -9.40 -12.92 39.80
N ALA A 60 -10.69 -13.27 39.68
CA ALA A 60 -11.08 -14.67 39.48
C ALA A 60 -12.19 -14.80 38.43
N ALA A 61 -12.10 -15.82 37.58
CA ALA A 61 -13.03 -16.00 36.47
C ALA A 61 -14.49 -16.26 36.93
N TRP A 62 -14.69 -16.86 38.09
CA TRP A 62 -16.01 -17.10 38.68
C TRP A 62 -16.59 -15.87 39.39
N CYS A 63 -15.79 -14.82 39.63
CA CYS A 63 -16.21 -13.65 40.38
C CYS A 63 -16.91 -12.63 39.47
N VAL A 64 -18.20 -12.39 39.72
CA VAL A 64 -19.02 -11.44 38.95
C VAL A 64 -18.41 -10.03 38.92
N PRO A 65 -17.95 -9.44 40.05
CA PRO A 65 -17.26 -8.15 39.99
C PRO A 65 -15.97 -8.16 39.14
N SER A 66 -15.21 -9.27 39.11
CA SER A 66 -14.04 -9.39 38.21
C SER A 66 -14.45 -9.36 36.74
N GLN A 67 -15.53 -10.07 36.39
CA GLN A 67 -16.11 -10.04 35.04
C GLN A 67 -16.62 -8.64 34.66
N GLN A 68 -17.15 -7.89 35.62
CA GLN A 68 -17.60 -6.53 35.38
C GLN A 68 -16.43 -5.57 35.13
N MET A 69 -15.32 -5.68 35.87
CA MET A 69 -14.09 -4.92 35.57
C MET A 69 -13.57 -5.19 34.16
N LEU A 70 -13.65 -6.44 33.72
CA LEU A 70 -13.28 -6.81 32.35
C LEU A 70 -14.21 -6.13 31.33
N THR A 71 -15.53 -6.20 31.52
CA THR A 71 -16.50 -5.64 30.55
C THR A 71 -16.63 -4.12 30.58
N SER A 72 -16.16 -3.45 31.64
CA SER A 72 -16.18 -1.99 31.75
C SER A 72 -15.03 -1.31 31.02
N ASN A 73 -14.09 -2.08 30.46
CA ASN A 73 -12.84 -1.58 29.87
C ASN A 73 -11.98 -0.75 30.84
N PHE A 74 -12.16 -0.89 32.16
CA PHE A 74 -11.49 -0.04 33.14
C PHE A 74 -9.96 -0.08 33.02
N LEU A 75 -9.38 -1.28 32.93
CA LEU A 75 -7.92 -1.43 32.78
C LEU A 75 -7.46 -1.05 31.37
N GLN A 76 -8.29 -1.26 30.34
CA GLN A 76 -8.00 -0.84 28.97
C GLN A 76 -7.92 0.68 28.87
N ASP A 77 -8.82 1.41 29.52
CA ASP A 77 -8.80 2.87 29.57
C ASP A 77 -7.56 3.38 30.32
N TRP A 78 -7.20 2.75 31.44
CA TRP A 78 -5.97 3.08 32.17
C TRP A 78 -4.71 2.77 31.35
N ASN A 79 -4.68 1.64 30.63
CA ASN A 79 -3.57 1.29 29.76
C ASN A 79 -3.43 2.28 28.59
N MET A 80 -4.55 2.66 27.97
CA MET A 80 -4.58 3.58 26.85
C MET A 80 -4.04 4.96 27.23
N HIS A 81 -4.37 5.45 28.42
CA HIS A 81 -4.03 6.82 28.82
C HIS A 81 -2.78 6.91 29.70
N MET A 82 -2.47 5.89 30.50
CA MET A 82 -1.34 5.91 31.45
C MET A 82 -0.37 4.74 31.28
N GLY A 83 -0.71 3.73 30.48
CA GLY A 83 0.21 2.65 30.12
C GLY A 83 1.29 3.11 29.14
N PRO A 84 2.09 2.17 28.58
CA PRO A 84 3.26 2.48 27.75
C PRO A 84 2.99 3.40 26.56
N SER A 85 1.80 3.31 25.95
CA SER A 85 1.41 4.13 24.81
C SER A 85 0.76 5.48 25.17
N GLY A 86 0.55 5.74 26.47
CA GLY A 86 -0.08 6.94 27.01
C GLY A 86 0.92 7.87 27.70
N THR A 87 0.62 8.31 28.93
CA THR A 87 1.55 9.09 29.79
C THR A 87 2.69 8.25 30.36
N ASP A 88 2.66 6.93 30.13
CA ASP A 88 3.66 5.97 30.57
C ASP A 88 3.86 5.96 32.10
N GLN A 89 2.85 6.29 32.90
CA GLN A 89 2.96 6.37 34.36
C GLN A 89 2.79 5.01 35.06
N VAL A 90 2.14 4.03 34.42
CA VAL A 90 1.80 2.76 35.05
C VAL A 90 2.19 1.53 34.23
N ARG A 91 2.34 0.39 34.92
CA ARG A 91 2.39 -0.95 34.33
C ARG A 91 1.27 -1.78 34.92
N ILE A 92 0.39 -2.31 34.07
CA ILE A 92 -0.70 -3.17 34.53
C ILE A 92 -0.20 -4.62 34.52
N VAL A 93 -0.56 -5.39 35.53
CA VAL A 93 -0.40 -6.84 35.57
C VAL A 93 -1.69 -7.44 36.11
N GLN A 94 -2.14 -8.53 35.50
CA GLN A 94 -3.29 -9.28 36.00
C GLN A 94 -2.84 -10.64 36.52
N ALA A 95 -3.36 -11.06 37.67
CA ALA A 95 -3.11 -12.39 38.21
C ALA A 95 -4.42 -13.07 38.62
N ALA A 96 -4.65 -14.27 38.08
CA ALA A 96 -5.83 -15.06 38.36
C ALA A 96 -5.66 -15.84 39.67
N VAL A 97 -6.46 -15.52 40.72
CA VAL A 97 -6.30 -16.07 42.09
C VAL A 97 -6.89 -17.48 42.27
N ASP A 98 -7.84 -17.86 41.42
CA ASP A 98 -8.40 -19.21 41.40
C ASP A 98 -8.95 -19.55 40.00
N GLN A 99 -8.38 -20.60 39.41
CA GLN A 99 -8.64 -21.03 38.04
C GLN A 99 -9.56 -22.26 37.99
N SER A 100 -9.79 -22.91 39.13
CA SER A 100 -10.53 -24.17 39.21
C SER A 100 -12.04 -24.00 38.93
N ALA A 101 -12.55 -22.77 39.03
CA ALA A 101 -13.97 -22.46 38.96
C ALA A 101 -14.41 -21.62 37.74
N GLY A 102 -13.56 -21.39 36.72
CA GLY A 102 -13.97 -20.71 35.48
C GLY A 102 -12.88 -20.51 34.42
N SER A 103 -13.27 -20.16 33.19
CA SER A 103 -12.32 -19.87 32.10
C SER A 103 -11.73 -18.47 32.21
N VAL A 104 -10.40 -18.38 32.27
CA VAL A 104 -9.64 -17.12 32.26
C VAL A 104 -9.37 -16.58 30.85
N THR A 105 -9.69 -17.35 29.80
CA THR A 105 -9.47 -16.95 28.39
C THR A 105 -10.00 -15.56 28.05
N PRO A 106 -11.17 -15.10 28.53
CA PRO A 106 -11.66 -13.75 28.26
C PRO A 106 -10.74 -12.64 28.81
N PHE A 107 -10.10 -12.87 29.96
CA PHE A 107 -9.17 -11.90 30.56
C PHE A 107 -7.86 -11.86 29.77
N ILE A 108 -7.33 -13.02 29.39
CA ILE A 108 -6.13 -13.11 28.54
C ILE A 108 -6.37 -12.41 27.20
N SER A 109 -7.52 -12.67 26.57
CA SER A 109 -7.82 -12.14 25.23
C SER A 109 -8.03 -10.62 25.21
N ALA A 110 -8.43 -10.03 26.34
CA ALA A 110 -8.69 -8.59 26.46
C ALA A 110 -7.49 -7.80 26.99
N ALA A 111 -6.45 -8.48 27.45
CA ALA A 111 -5.28 -7.84 28.06
C ALA A 111 -4.26 -7.41 26.99
N GLN A 112 -3.72 -6.20 27.17
CA GLN A 112 -2.54 -5.70 26.45
C GLN A 112 -1.30 -5.70 27.36
N TRP A 113 -1.41 -6.41 28.47
CA TRP A 113 -0.44 -6.48 29.55
C TRP A 113 -0.27 -7.93 30.00
N PRO A 114 0.78 -8.26 30.78
CA PRO A 114 1.00 -9.62 31.22
C PRO A 114 -0.14 -10.14 32.11
N VAL A 115 -0.60 -11.35 31.80
CA VAL A 115 -1.60 -12.09 32.60
C VAL A 115 -0.96 -13.35 33.17
N ILE A 116 -0.93 -13.44 34.50
CA ILE A 116 -0.38 -14.55 35.27
C ILE A 116 -1.52 -15.49 35.64
N VAL A 117 -1.34 -16.76 35.29
CA VAL A 117 -2.35 -17.83 35.46
C VAL A 117 -1.73 -19.01 36.22
N GLN A 118 -0.67 -18.81 37.01
CA GLN A 118 -0.08 -19.83 37.90
C GLN A 118 0.38 -19.11 39.17
N ASP A 119 -0.57 -18.64 39.96
CA ASP A 119 -0.39 -17.53 40.91
C ASP A 119 -0.13 -17.97 42.36
N ALA A 120 -0.55 -19.18 42.76
CA ALA A 120 -0.55 -19.57 44.17
C ALA A 120 0.87 -19.70 44.80
N GLU A 121 1.91 -19.96 44.00
CA GLU A 121 3.30 -20.02 44.48
C GLU A 121 4.06 -18.71 44.20
N ASP A 122 3.87 -18.14 43.00
CA ASP A 122 4.67 -17.00 42.52
C ASP A 122 4.37 -15.69 43.30
N LEU A 123 3.13 -15.47 43.73
CA LEU A 123 2.69 -14.26 44.45
C LEU A 123 2.50 -14.47 45.96
N ALA A 124 2.82 -15.67 46.47
CA ALA A 124 2.55 -16.06 47.86
C ALA A 124 3.14 -15.10 48.91
N LEU A 125 4.36 -14.60 48.67
CA LEU A 125 5.02 -13.66 49.58
C LEU A 125 4.33 -12.29 49.60
N LEU A 126 3.82 -11.83 48.44
CA LEU A 126 3.01 -10.62 48.37
C LEU A 126 1.72 -10.83 49.16
N TYR A 127 0.98 -11.92 48.92
CA TYR A 127 -0.26 -12.21 49.64
C TYR A 127 -0.09 -12.24 51.16
N ALA A 128 0.99 -12.85 51.64
CA ALA A 128 1.34 -12.85 53.06
C ALA A 128 1.59 -11.43 53.61
N SER A 129 2.23 -10.55 52.82
CA SER A 129 2.55 -9.17 53.23
C SER A 129 1.32 -8.27 53.38
N ILE A 130 0.34 -8.43 52.49
CA ILE A 130 -0.91 -7.64 52.47
C ILE A 130 -2.05 -8.27 53.27
N GLY A 131 -1.81 -9.45 53.87
CA GLY A 131 -2.82 -10.17 54.64
C GLY A 131 -4.02 -10.64 53.80
N MET A 132 -3.80 -10.97 52.53
CA MET A 132 -4.84 -11.51 51.64
C MET A 132 -4.98 -13.03 51.85
N PHE A 133 -6.21 -13.48 52.07
CA PHE A 133 -6.60 -14.89 52.15
C PHE A 133 -7.63 -15.21 51.05
N ASP A 134 -7.81 -16.50 50.72
CA ASP A 134 -8.76 -17.01 49.72
C ASP A 134 -10.06 -16.19 49.65
N ASN A 135 -10.44 -15.75 48.44
CA ASN A 135 -11.65 -14.99 48.08
C ASN A 135 -11.59 -13.44 48.12
N ALA A 136 -10.42 -12.82 48.29
CA ALA A 136 -10.30 -11.36 48.20
C ALA A 136 -10.18 -10.84 46.74
N VAL A 137 -11.15 -11.16 45.89
CA VAL A 137 -11.17 -10.81 44.45
C VAL A 137 -12.48 -10.14 44.02
N PRO A 138 -12.46 -9.11 43.15
CA PRO A 138 -11.26 -8.48 42.61
C PRO A 138 -10.57 -7.59 43.65
N THR A 139 -9.24 -7.56 43.61
CA THR A 139 -8.43 -6.62 44.40
C THR A 139 -7.46 -5.90 43.49
N LEU A 140 -7.58 -4.58 43.44
CA LEU A 140 -6.67 -3.72 42.69
C LEU A 140 -5.64 -3.13 43.64
N LEU A 141 -4.39 -3.52 43.45
CA LEU A 141 -3.24 -3.02 44.17
C LEU A 141 -2.46 -2.04 43.31
N MET A 142 -2.03 -0.97 43.95
CA MET A 142 -1.06 -0.04 43.43
C MET A 142 0.26 -0.29 44.17
N ILE A 143 1.31 -0.59 43.44
CA ILE A 143 2.65 -0.83 43.96
C ILE A 143 3.55 0.26 43.41
N CYS A 144 3.98 1.15 44.28
CA CYS A 144 4.79 2.30 43.91
C CYS A 144 6.25 1.90 43.63
N PRO A 145 7.07 2.76 42.99
CA PRO A 145 8.48 2.45 42.71
C PRO A 145 9.32 2.09 43.96
N ASP A 146 8.92 2.57 45.14
CA ASP A 146 9.52 2.23 46.44
C ASP A 146 8.98 0.90 47.04
N ARG A 147 8.11 0.21 46.29
CA ARG A 147 7.39 -1.03 46.60
C ARG A 147 6.25 -0.88 47.59
N LYS A 148 5.90 0.34 48.00
CA LYS A 148 4.75 0.57 48.87
C LYS A 148 3.48 0.07 48.18
N VAL A 149 2.69 -0.72 48.91
CA VAL A 149 1.44 -1.29 48.41
C VAL A 149 0.27 -0.50 48.96
N THR A 150 -0.56 0.03 48.07
CA THR A 150 -1.82 0.70 48.39
C THR A 150 -2.95 -0.04 47.70
N ARG A 151 -4.03 -0.29 48.43
CA ARG A 151 -5.25 -0.81 47.82
C ARG A 151 -6.06 0.35 47.26
N LEU A 152 -6.38 0.32 45.97
CA LEU A 152 -7.11 1.42 45.34
C LEU A 152 -8.59 1.48 45.77
N PHE A 153 -9.15 0.36 46.26
CA PHE A 153 -10.52 0.30 46.76
C PHE A 153 -10.59 -0.38 48.14
N PRO A 154 -11.30 0.20 49.12
CA PRO A 154 -11.17 -0.18 50.53
C PRO A 154 -11.77 -1.55 50.89
N GLN A 155 -12.66 -2.13 50.07
CA GLN A 155 -13.24 -3.47 50.33
C GLN A 155 -13.23 -4.35 49.07
N PRO A 156 -12.99 -5.68 49.22
CA PRO A 156 -13.35 -6.61 48.15
C PRO A 156 -14.87 -6.49 47.97
N ASP A 157 -15.36 -6.48 46.74
CA ASP A 157 -16.78 -6.32 46.38
C ASP A 157 -17.36 -4.90 46.33
N VAL A 158 -16.59 -3.84 46.62
CA VAL A 158 -17.04 -2.44 46.44
C VAL A 158 -16.19 -1.74 45.38
N LEU A 159 -16.28 -2.22 44.15
CA LEU A 159 -15.97 -1.41 42.98
C LEU A 159 -17.12 -0.41 42.77
N PRO A 160 -16.90 0.74 42.12
CA PRO A 160 -17.95 1.71 41.87
C PRO A 160 -19.01 1.13 40.91
N TYR A 161 -20.03 0.48 41.47
CA TYR A 161 -21.18 -0.07 40.77
C TYR A 161 -22.15 1.03 40.30
N THR A 162 -21.75 1.85 39.34
CA THR A 162 -22.72 2.66 38.57
C THR A 162 -22.18 2.96 37.18
N GLY A 163 -22.25 1.98 36.26
CA GLY A 163 -22.46 2.13 34.80
C GLY A 163 -21.87 3.31 33.99
N ALA A 164 -20.87 4.04 34.47
CA ALA A 164 -20.26 5.18 33.82
C ALA A 164 -18.93 5.50 34.53
N PHE A 165 -17.94 4.63 34.35
CA PHE A 165 -16.56 5.03 34.61
C PHE A 165 -16.18 5.95 33.45
N ILE A 166 -16.45 7.25 33.58
CA ILE A 166 -15.86 8.23 32.67
C ILE A 166 -14.44 8.40 33.17
N TYR A 167 -13.47 7.86 32.42
CA TYR A 167 -12.07 8.04 32.73
C TYR A 167 -11.76 9.54 32.83
N ASP A 168 -11.35 9.97 34.03
CA ASP A 168 -10.84 11.31 34.28
C ASP A 168 -9.31 11.22 34.39
N PRO A 169 -8.56 11.65 33.37
CA PRO A 169 -7.10 11.58 33.37
C PRO A 169 -6.47 12.37 34.51
N VAL A 170 -7.10 13.46 34.95
CA VAL A 170 -6.57 14.31 36.03
C VAL A 170 -6.81 13.65 37.38
N ALA A 171 -7.99 13.07 37.60
CA ALA A 171 -8.28 12.32 38.82
C ALA A 171 -7.45 11.03 38.92
N ALA A 172 -7.24 10.33 37.80
CA ALA A 172 -6.44 9.11 37.74
C ALA A 172 -4.96 9.37 38.03
N ALA A 173 -4.36 10.39 37.38
CA ALA A 173 -2.98 10.80 37.66
C ALA A 173 -2.82 11.30 39.11
N SER A 174 -3.76 12.11 39.60
CA SER A 174 -3.77 12.59 40.99
C SER A 174 -3.87 11.45 42.01
N LEU A 175 -4.62 10.38 41.70
CA LEU A 175 -4.73 9.18 42.56
C LEU A 175 -3.42 8.39 42.61
N VAL A 176 -2.75 8.22 41.47
CA VAL A 176 -1.44 7.56 41.39
C VAL A 176 -0.39 8.37 42.17
N ASP A 177 -0.35 9.68 41.97
CA ASP A 177 0.56 10.57 42.68
C ASP A 177 0.28 10.57 44.19
N ALA A 178 -0.99 10.67 44.61
CA ALA A 178 -1.36 10.71 46.02
C ALA A 178 -0.99 9.43 46.78
N GLY A 179 -1.17 8.25 46.17
CA GLY A 179 -0.82 6.99 46.84
C GLY A 179 0.67 6.63 46.77
N CYS A 180 1.42 7.18 45.81
CA CYS A 180 2.86 6.98 45.70
C CYS A 180 3.72 8.12 46.29
N ALA A 181 3.11 9.20 46.80
CA ALA A 181 3.82 10.35 47.39
C ALA A 181 4.25 10.15 48.86
N CYS A 182 4.23 8.92 49.39
CA CYS A 182 4.48 8.67 50.81
C CYS A 182 5.96 8.50 51.17
N ASN A 183 6.77 9.49 50.81
CA ASN A 183 7.93 9.97 51.54
C ASN A 183 8.46 11.18 50.76
N LEU A 184 8.75 12.28 51.45
CA LEU A 184 9.46 13.44 50.87
C LEU A 184 10.91 13.12 50.44
N ILE A 185 11.25 11.86 50.25
CA ILE A 185 12.44 11.43 49.52
C ILE A 185 11.92 10.51 48.40
N PRO A 186 11.61 11.07 47.22
CA PRO A 186 11.55 10.25 46.02
C PRO A 186 12.85 9.45 45.92
N CYS A 187 12.86 8.35 45.18
CA CYS A 187 14.11 7.73 44.77
C CYS A 187 14.94 8.75 43.96
N LEU A 188 15.72 9.60 44.64
CA LEU A 188 16.38 10.79 44.08
C LEU A 188 17.89 10.61 43.96
N THR A 189 18.45 9.58 44.60
CA THR A 189 19.89 9.33 44.63
C THR A 189 20.16 7.85 44.42
N ASN A 190 21.26 7.50 43.75
CA ASN A 190 21.67 6.14 43.39
C ASN A 190 20.58 5.34 42.63
N ILE A 191 19.97 5.99 41.63
CA ILE A 191 19.11 5.36 40.62
C ILE A 191 20.01 4.61 39.64
N GLY A 192 19.84 3.30 39.54
CA GLY A 192 20.67 2.46 38.67
C GLY A 192 20.06 1.09 38.44
N CYS A 193 20.56 0.36 37.45
CA CYS A 193 20.07 -0.98 37.15
C CYS A 193 20.46 -1.96 38.27
N MET A 194 19.49 -2.65 38.84
CA MET A 194 19.71 -3.57 39.96
C MET A 194 19.82 -5.05 39.54
N ASP A 195 19.69 -5.35 38.25
CA ASP A 195 19.83 -6.69 37.69
C ASP A 195 21.30 -7.03 37.41
N GLN A 196 21.82 -8.08 38.07
CA GLN A 196 23.21 -8.54 37.95
C GLN A 196 23.56 -9.07 36.55
N SER A 197 22.56 -9.44 35.74
CA SER A 197 22.74 -9.92 34.37
C SER A 197 22.72 -8.81 33.33
N SER A 198 22.39 -7.58 33.73
CA SER A 198 22.30 -6.42 32.85
C SER A 198 23.63 -5.69 32.68
N CYS A 199 23.84 -5.09 31.51
CA CYS A 199 25.09 -4.47 31.09
C CYS A 199 25.47 -3.19 31.84
N ASN A 200 24.49 -2.50 32.41
CA ASN A 200 24.68 -1.32 33.24
C ASN A 200 24.35 -1.60 34.73
N TYR A 201 24.51 -2.86 35.18
CA TYR A 201 24.33 -3.23 36.58
C TYR A 201 25.13 -2.29 37.49
N ASP A 202 24.42 -1.65 38.42
CA ASP A 202 25.01 -0.80 39.44
C ASP A 202 24.85 -1.48 40.82
N PRO A 203 25.92 -2.07 41.37
CA PRO A 203 25.87 -2.70 42.69
C PRO A 203 25.67 -1.70 43.84
N ALA A 204 25.76 -0.40 43.59
CA ALA A 204 25.49 0.66 44.56
C ALA A 204 24.08 1.26 44.42
N ALA A 205 23.29 0.82 43.44
CA ALA A 205 21.93 1.28 43.25
C ALA A 205 21.05 0.89 44.45
N ASN A 206 20.41 1.88 45.04
CA ASN A 206 19.39 1.70 46.08
C ASN A 206 17.99 2.06 45.57
N CYS A 207 17.91 2.50 44.30
CA CYS A 207 16.72 2.95 43.61
C CYS A 207 16.67 2.32 42.21
N PRO A 208 15.51 1.77 41.80
CA PRO A 208 15.38 1.11 40.50
C PRO A 208 15.60 2.10 39.35
N GLY A 209 16.53 1.79 38.45
CA GLY A 209 16.78 2.54 37.21
C GLY A 209 16.75 1.64 35.97
N PRO A 210 16.76 2.23 34.76
CA PRO A 210 16.66 1.49 33.52
C PRO A 210 17.83 0.53 33.35
N CYS A 211 17.53 -0.72 33.00
CA CYS A 211 18.51 -1.76 32.71
C CYS A 211 18.76 -1.89 31.21
N VAL A 212 20.03 -2.11 30.84
CA VAL A 212 20.47 -2.32 29.47
C VAL A 212 20.78 -3.80 29.29
N SER A 213 20.07 -4.45 28.38
CA SER A 213 20.32 -5.84 28.02
C SER A 213 21.56 -5.96 27.13
N ALA A 214 22.22 -7.12 27.19
CA ALA A 214 23.30 -7.45 26.26
C ALA A 214 22.74 -7.59 24.84
N ILE A 215 23.51 -7.16 23.85
CA ILE A 215 23.18 -7.25 22.42
C ILE A 215 23.93 -8.44 21.84
N GLU A 216 23.26 -9.25 21.02
CA GLU A 216 23.91 -10.32 20.27
C GLU A 216 24.76 -9.71 19.14
N TYR A 217 25.99 -10.21 18.99
CA TYR A 217 26.89 -9.82 17.91
C TYR A 217 27.29 -11.02 17.08
N PHE A 218 27.54 -10.78 15.80
CA PHE A 218 27.95 -11.76 14.80
C PHE A 218 29.37 -11.46 14.35
N GLN A 219 30.18 -12.48 14.05
CA GLN A 219 31.47 -12.29 13.42
C GLN A 219 31.29 -11.54 12.10
N ASP A 220 32.15 -10.57 11.81
CA ASP A 220 32.09 -9.72 10.61
C ASP A 220 33.54 -9.52 10.13
N ASN A 221 34.02 -10.40 9.23
CA ASN A 221 35.43 -10.38 8.80
C ASN A 221 35.71 -9.40 7.66
N ASP A 222 34.74 -9.03 6.83
CA ASP A 222 34.90 -8.11 5.71
C ASP A 222 34.47 -6.66 6.00
N GLY A 223 33.75 -6.44 7.10
CA GLY A 223 33.43 -5.14 7.66
C GLY A 223 32.24 -4.44 6.99
N ASP A 224 31.30 -5.19 6.40
CA ASP A 224 30.10 -4.62 5.77
C ASP A 224 28.96 -4.30 6.77
N GLY A 225 29.08 -4.78 8.00
CA GLY A 225 28.12 -4.55 9.08
C GLY A 225 27.02 -5.60 9.20
N PHE A 226 27.13 -6.72 8.48
CA PHE A 226 26.43 -7.98 8.71
C PHE A 226 27.42 -9.06 9.14
N GLY A 227 26.92 -10.18 9.64
CA GLY A 227 27.79 -11.25 10.10
C GLY A 227 27.13 -12.62 10.08
N LEU A 228 27.95 -13.65 9.87
CA LEU A 228 27.48 -15.02 9.65
C LEU A 228 27.34 -15.82 10.96
N VAL A 229 28.35 -15.74 11.84
CA VAL A 229 28.43 -16.61 13.04
C VAL A 229 28.12 -15.83 14.31
N SER A 230 27.08 -16.23 15.06
CA SER A 230 26.79 -15.64 16.37
C SER A 230 27.95 -15.85 17.35
N LEU A 231 28.43 -14.75 17.94
CA LEU A 231 29.43 -14.71 19.00
C LEU A 231 28.80 -14.74 20.40
N GLY A 232 27.47 -14.61 20.49
CA GLY A 232 26.71 -14.46 21.72
C GLY A 232 26.43 -13.00 22.10
N ALA A 233 25.81 -12.79 23.26
CA ALA A 233 25.40 -11.48 23.74
C ALA A 233 26.47 -10.78 24.58
N PHE A 234 26.79 -9.53 24.24
CA PHE A 234 27.79 -8.70 24.92
C PHE A 234 27.27 -7.30 25.24
N CYS A 235 27.90 -6.67 26.24
CA CYS A 235 27.60 -5.29 26.66
C CYS A 235 28.34 -4.22 25.87
N SER A 236 29.33 -4.64 25.08
CA SER A 236 30.12 -3.80 24.19
C SER A 236 30.49 -4.63 22.97
N GLN A 237 30.44 -4.02 21.79
CA GLN A 237 30.76 -4.66 20.52
C GLN A 237 32.18 -5.27 20.55
N PRO A 238 32.31 -6.60 20.34
CA PRO A 238 33.60 -7.23 20.09
C PRO A 238 34.30 -6.66 18.84
N ASN A 239 35.62 -6.77 18.75
CA ASN A 239 36.34 -6.40 17.53
C ASN A 239 35.94 -7.35 16.38
N ASN A 240 35.84 -6.81 15.15
CA ASN A 240 35.44 -7.54 13.94
C ASN A 240 34.09 -8.27 14.12
N SER A 241 33.07 -7.51 14.53
CA SER A 241 31.73 -8.04 14.71
C SER A 241 30.68 -7.02 14.28
N ALA A 242 29.51 -7.52 13.88
CA ALA A 242 28.33 -6.77 13.49
C ALA A 242 27.15 -7.03 14.44
N ILE A 243 26.20 -6.09 14.49
CA ILE A 243 24.93 -6.27 15.22
C ILE A 243 23.93 -7.04 14.35
N ASN A 244 24.00 -6.86 13.03
CA ASN A 244 23.10 -7.52 12.11
C ASN A 244 23.67 -8.91 11.78
N GLY A 245 22.86 -9.95 11.92
CA GLY A 245 23.20 -11.28 11.44
C GLY A 245 22.63 -11.53 10.04
N GLY A 246 22.91 -12.70 9.48
CA GLY A 246 22.27 -13.17 8.24
C GLY A 246 23.13 -13.07 7.00
N ASP A 247 24.39 -12.64 7.13
CA ASP A 247 25.38 -12.79 6.07
C ASP A 247 25.63 -14.28 5.79
N CYS A 248 25.73 -14.64 4.52
CA CYS A 248 25.96 -15.98 4.01
C CYS A 248 27.39 -16.19 3.46
N ASP A 249 28.19 -15.13 3.27
CA ASP A 249 29.64 -15.18 2.99
C ASP A 249 30.40 -14.03 3.67
N ASP A 250 30.78 -14.27 4.92
CA ASP A 250 31.53 -13.38 5.83
C ASP A 250 32.92 -12.90 5.34
N ASN A 251 33.31 -13.21 4.10
CA ASN A 251 34.55 -12.75 3.48
C ASN A 251 34.32 -11.88 2.24
N ASN A 252 33.07 -11.62 1.87
CA ASN A 252 32.69 -10.86 0.70
C ASN A 252 31.68 -9.75 1.04
N PRO A 253 32.10 -8.47 1.09
CA PRO A 253 31.28 -7.36 1.58
C PRO A 253 30.14 -6.94 0.63
N PHE A 254 29.89 -7.72 -0.41
CA PHE A 254 28.80 -7.55 -1.37
C PHE A 254 27.72 -8.63 -1.24
N ILE A 255 27.99 -9.70 -0.49
CA ILE A 255 27.04 -10.78 -0.21
C ILE A 255 26.46 -10.50 1.16
N VAL A 256 25.29 -9.86 1.19
CA VAL A 256 24.63 -9.44 2.43
C VAL A 256 23.12 -9.53 2.27
N PRO A 257 22.38 -9.64 3.39
CA PRO A 257 20.94 -9.49 3.37
C PRO A 257 20.49 -8.29 2.54
N PHE A 258 19.52 -8.52 1.65
CA PHE A 258 18.87 -7.50 0.81
C PHE A 258 19.73 -6.93 -0.35
N SER A 259 20.87 -7.52 -0.69
CA SER A 259 21.56 -7.22 -1.95
C SER A 259 20.69 -7.52 -3.18
N GLU A 260 21.00 -6.90 -4.32
CA GLU A 260 20.40 -7.31 -5.60
C GLU A 260 21.13 -8.54 -6.16
N GLU A 261 20.36 -9.53 -6.62
CA GLU A 261 20.90 -10.75 -7.24
C GLU A 261 21.62 -10.45 -8.55
N ILE A 262 22.79 -11.07 -8.72
CA ILE A 262 23.55 -11.05 -9.96
C ILE A 262 23.27 -12.36 -10.69
N CYS A 263 22.16 -12.34 -11.43
CA CYS A 263 21.66 -13.48 -12.18
C CYS A 263 22.73 -14.25 -12.98
N GLY A 264 22.71 -15.57 -12.82
CA GLY A 264 23.48 -16.56 -13.56
C GLY A 264 24.91 -16.75 -13.08
N ASN A 265 25.27 -16.21 -11.92
CA ASN A 265 26.57 -16.44 -11.31
C ASN A 265 26.54 -17.62 -10.30
N GLY A 266 25.35 -18.08 -9.90
CA GLY A 266 25.14 -19.21 -9.00
C GLY A 266 25.48 -18.92 -7.53
N ILE A 267 25.45 -17.66 -7.14
CA ILE A 267 25.67 -17.16 -5.78
C ILE A 267 24.33 -16.60 -5.27
N ASP A 268 24.06 -16.76 -3.98
CA ASP A 268 22.96 -16.11 -3.27
C ASP A 268 23.52 -14.79 -2.73
N GLU A 269 23.30 -13.68 -3.44
CA GLU A 269 23.85 -12.39 -3.03
C GLU A 269 23.09 -11.80 -1.85
N ASN A 270 21.78 -12.02 -1.81
CA ASN A 270 20.87 -11.39 -0.86
C ASN A 270 20.63 -12.21 0.41
N CYS A 271 21.24 -13.39 0.51
CA CYS A 271 21.20 -14.33 1.61
C CYS A 271 19.79 -14.77 2.03
N ASP A 272 18.85 -14.88 1.10
CA ASP A 272 17.48 -15.35 1.37
C ASP A 272 17.33 -16.89 1.26
N GLY A 273 18.37 -17.58 0.81
CA GLY A 273 18.42 -19.02 0.63
C GLY A 273 17.94 -19.51 -0.73
N GLN A 274 17.64 -18.61 -1.65
CA GLN A 274 17.45 -18.85 -3.07
C GLN A 274 18.70 -18.38 -3.82
N VAL A 275 18.86 -18.83 -5.06
CA VAL A 275 20.03 -18.51 -5.89
C VAL A 275 19.51 -18.06 -7.24
N ASP A 276 19.97 -16.90 -7.70
CA ASP A 276 19.59 -16.32 -8.99
C ASP A 276 18.06 -16.12 -9.13
N GLU A 277 17.36 -15.71 -8.06
CA GLU A 277 15.95 -15.31 -8.10
C GLU A 277 15.74 -13.84 -8.49
N ASP A 278 14.47 -13.45 -8.67
CA ASP A 278 14.06 -12.11 -9.10
C ASP A 278 14.70 -11.60 -10.41
N CYS A 279 15.26 -12.52 -11.21
CA CYS A 279 15.81 -12.23 -12.52
C CYS A 279 14.72 -11.78 -13.52
N PRO A 280 14.99 -10.76 -14.35
CA PRO A 280 14.07 -10.31 -15.40
C PRO A 280 13.61 -11.42 -16.34
N CYS A 281 14.46 -12.42 -16.56
CA CYS A 281 14.13 -13.61 -17.32
C CYS A 281 15.01 -14.81 -16.90
N VAL A 282 14.56 -16.01 -17.25
CA VAL A 282 15.32 -17.25 -17.00
C VAL A 282 16.30 -17.49 -18.16
N PRO A 283 17.61 -17.68 -17.91
CA PRO A 283 18.59 -17.90 -18.95
C PRO A 283 18.18 -18.97 -19.98
N GLY A 284 18.25 -18.61 -21.26
CA GLY A 284 17.89 -19.48 -22.38
C GLY A 284 16.40 -19.52 -22.74
N THR A 285 15.51 -18.81 -22.02
CA THR A 285 14.14 -18.61 -22.50
C THR A 285 14.12 -17.71 -23.73
N VAL A 286 13.13 -17.93 -24.59
CA VAL A 286 12.92 -17.16 -25.81
C VAL A 286 11.49 -16.63 -25.80
N GLU A 287 11.32 -15.36 -26.15
CA GLU A 287 10.01 -14.73 -26.25
C GLU A 287 9.95 -13.75 -27.44
N PRO A 288 8.74 -13.44 -27.95
CA PRO A 288 8.58 -12.42 -28.98
C PRO A 288 8.96 -11.03 -28.43
N CYS A 289 9.53 -10.19 -29.28
CA CYS A 289 9.74 -8.78 -28.91
C CYS A 289 8.43 -7.98 -28.97
N THR A 290 8.51 -6.68 -28.70
CA THR A 290 7.36 -5.77 -28.61
C THR A 290 6.78 -5.33 -29.97
N GLY A 291 7.32 -5.84 -31.09
CA GLY A 291 6.83 -5.53 -32.43
C GLY A 291 5.43 -6.09 -32.69
N SER A 292 4.87 -5.74 -33.86
CA SER A 292 3.56 -6.24 -34.31
C SER A 292 3.70 -7.60 -35.00
N ASP A 293 2.73 -8.49 -34.82
CA ASP A 293 2.57 -9.74 -35.58
C ASP A 293 1.46 -9.64 -36.65
N ILE A 294 1.08 -8.41 -37.01
CA ILE A 294 0.05 -8.10 -37.99
C ILE A 294 0.70 -7.86 -39.36
N GLY A 295 0.08 -8.41 -40.40
CA GLY A 295 0.49 -8.16 -41.79
C GLY A 295 1.83 -8.79 -42.13
N ALA A 296 2.72 -8.00 -42.73
CA ALA A 296 4.10 -8.36 -43.06
C ALA A 296 5.07 -8.22 -41.87
N CYS A 297 4.64 -7.61 -40.77
CA CYS A 297 5.49 -7.46 -39.60
C CYS A 297 5.75 -8.79 -38.90
N ASP A 298 6.95 -8.89 -38.35
CA ASP A 298 7.35 -9.97 -37.46
C ASP A 298 7.95 -9.30 -36.22
N PRO A 299 7.42 -9.56 -35.01
CA PRO A 299 8.02 -9.00 -33.81
C PRO A 299 9.46 -9.47 -33.62
N GLY A 300 9.89 -10.55 -34.27
CA GLY A 300 11.14 -11.20 -33.99
C GLY A 300 11.14 -11.84 -32.60
N THR A 301 12.29 -12.35 -32.19
CA THR A 301 12.46 -12.98 -30.88
C THR A 301 13.67 -12.43 -30.16
N ARG A 302 13.62 -12.44 -28.83
CA ARG A 302 14.76 -12.19 -27.96
C ARG A 302 14.99 -13.39 -27.07
N THR A 303 16.27 -13.66 -26.78
CA THR A 303 16.69 -14.76 -25.91
C THR A 303 17.24 -14.18 -24.61
N CYS A 304 16.83 -14.74 -23.48
CA CYS A 304 17.38 -14.38 -22.19
C CYS A 304 18.84 -14.85 -22.10
N GLN A 305 19.74 -13.92 -21.80
CA GLN A 305 21.16 -14.17 -21.66
C GLN A 305 21.47 -14.85 -20.31
N PHE A 306 22.71 -15.30 -20.17
CA PHE A 306 23.15 -15.96 -18.93
C PHE A 306 23.08 -15.03 -17.72
N ASP A 307 23.17 -13.72 -17.92
CA ASP A 307 23.09 -12.70 -16.86
C ASP A 307 21.65 -12.32 -16.47
N GLY A 308 20.65 -13.13 -16.85
CA GLY A 308 19.24 -12.86 -16.55
C GLY A 308 18.64 -11.67 -17.30
N THR A 309 19.34 -11.10 -18.29
CA THR A 309 18.84 -9.98 -19.10
C THR A 309 18.39 -10.42 -20.48
N TRP A 310 17.41 -9.72 -21.06
CA TRP A 310 16.99 -9.97 -22.43
C TRP A 310 18.04 -9.49 -23.44
N GLY A 311 18.42 -10.37 -24.36
CA GLY A 311 19.24 -9.99 -25.52
C GLY A 311 18.53 -9.05 -26.50
N PHE A 312 19.24 -8.68 -27.57
CA PHE A 312 18.66 -7.90 -28.66
C PHE A 312 17.61 -8.71 -29.42
N CYS A 313 16.68 -8.01 -30.07
CA CYS A 313 15.67 -8.61 -30.91
C CYS A 313 16.29 -9.07 -32.23
N GLU A 314 16.16 -10.36 -32.53
CA GLU A 314 16.56 -10.97 -33.79
C GLU A 314 15.33 -11.23 -34.66
N GLY A 315 15.41 -10.84 -35.93
CA GLY A 315 14.37 -11.11 -36.92
C GLY A 315 13.19 -10.13 -36.92
N GLU A 316 13.28 -9.02 -36.20
CA GLU A 316 12.23 -7.99 -36.21
C GLU A 316 12.06 -7.38 -37.62
N ILE A 317 10.83 -7.44 -38.13
CA ILE A 317 10.37 -6.74 -39.33
C ILE A 317 9.32 -5.74 -38.86
N GLY A 318 9.69 -4.46 -38.89
CA GLY A 318 8.81 -3.35 -38.49
C GLY A 318 7.96 -2.79 -39.63
N PRO A 319 7.05 -1.86 -39.32
CA PRO A 319 6.13 -1.29 -40.29
C PRO A 319 6.85 -0.39 -41.31
N ILE A 320 6.45 -0.50 -42.57
CA ILE A 320 6.88 0.36 -43.68
C ILE A 320 5.66 0.89 -44.43
N SER A 321 5.82 1.92 -45.27
CA SER A 321 4.68 2.47 -46.04
C SER A 321 4.03 1.42 -46.96
N GLU A 322 2.72 1.56 -47.16
CA GLU A 322 1.94 0.65 -47.99
C GLU A 322 2.28 0.70 -49.48
N PHE A 323 2.13 -0.45 -50.12
CA PHE A 323 2.24 -0.66 -51.55
C PHE A 323 1.03 -1.44 -52.05
N CYS A 324 0.72 -1.33 -53.34
CA CYS A 324 -0.33 -2.10 -54.00
C CYS A 324 0.11 -3.55 -54.30
N ASP A 325 0.53 -4.29 -53.27
CA ASP A 325 0.99 -5.68 -53.38
C ASP A 325 0.10 -6.70 -52.64
N GLY A 326 -0.98 -6.24 -52.01
CA GLY A 326 -1.94 -7.08 -51.28
C GLY A 326 -1.41 -7.54 -49.92
N ILE A 327 -0.40 -6.86 -49.38
CA ILE A 327 0.22 -7.12 -48.09
C ILE A 327 0.02 -5.87 -47.22
N ASP A 328 -0.31 -6.09 -45.95
CA ASP A 328 -0.30 -5.03 -44.93
C ASP A 328 1.15 -4.80 -44.48
N ASN A 329 1.82 -3.84 -45.12
CA ASN A 329 3.22 -3.49 -44.94
C ASN A 329 3.46 -2.55 -43.76
N ASP A 330 2.47 -1.74 -43.39
CA ASP A 330 2.53 -0.78 -42.28
C ASP A 330 1.98 -1.38 -40.97
N CYS A 331 1.47 -2.60 -41.06
CA CYS A 331 1.06 -3.47 -39.97
C CYS A 331 -0.06 -2.89 -39.10
N ASN A 332 -0.94 -2.08 -39.71
CA ASN A 332 -2.06 -1.44 -39.06
C ASN A 332 -3.33 -2.33 -39.05
N GLY A 333 -3.33 -3.45 -39.79
CA GLY A 333 -4.42 -4.42 -39.91
C GLY A 333 -5.31 -4.21 -41.14
N LEU A 334 -5.00 -3.24 -42.00
CA LEU A 334 -5.65 -2.97 -43.27
C LEU A 334 -4.65 -3.25 -44.39
N VAL A 335 -5.14 -3.79 -45.49
CA VAL A 335 -4.30 -4.13 -46.64
C VAL A 335 -4.41 -3.02 -47.66
N ASP A 336 -3.26 -2.53 -48.12
CA ASP A 336 -3.09 -1.52 -49.16
C ASP A 336 -3.89 -0.22 -48.88
N ASP A 337 -3.99 0.23 -47.63
CA ASP A 337 -4.55 1.54 -47.28
C ASP A 337 -3.47 2.63 -47.34
N ASP A 338 -3.75 3.73 -48.03
CA ASP A 338 -2.76 4.79 -48.31
C ASP A 338 -1.47 4.32 -49.06
N PRO A 339 -1.61 3.58 -50.19
CA PRO A 339 -0.47 3.02 -50.92
C PRO A 339 0.36 4.11 -51.62
N ILE A 340 1.69 4.03 -51.51
CA ILE A 340 2.61 5.01 -52.12
C ILE A 340 2.68 4.89 -53.65
N ASP A 341 2.37 3.72 -54.21
CA ASP A 341 2.31 3.42 -55.64
C ASP A 341 0.88 3.29 -56.19
N GLY A 342 -0.12 3.72 -55.40
CA GLY A 342 -1.51 3.81 -55.84
C GLY A 342 -1.73 4.80 -56.98
N LEU A 343 -2.80 4.58 -57.73
CA LEU A 343 -3.27 5.52 -58.74
C LEU A 343 -4.15 6.60 -58.09
N THR A 344 -4.12 7.80 -58.65
CA THR A 344 -5.07 8.85 -58.27
C THR A 344 -6.38 8.63 -59.03
N TRP A 345 -7.46 8.47 -58.28
CA TRP A 345 -8.83 8.36 -58.78
C TRP A 345 -9.57 9.67 -58.54
N PHE A 346 -10.46 10.01 -59.46
CA PHE A 346 -11.22 11.25 -59.53
C PHE A 346 -12.69 10.97 -59.30
N ARG A 347 -13.36 11.81 -58.52
CA ARG A 347 -14.76 11.57 -58.16
C ARG A 347 -15.68 11.72 -59.38
N ASP A 348 -16.64 10.80 -59.48
CA ASP A 348 -17.72 10.71 -60.48
C ASP A 348 -19.03 10.73 -59.68
N VAL A 349 -19.68 11.90 -59.62
CA VAL A 349 -20.79 12.16 -58.71
C VAL A 349 -22.13 11.72 -59.29
N ASP A 350 -22.33 11.78 -60.61
CA ASP A 350 -23.56 11.39 -61.28
C ASP A 350 -23.54 9.97 -61.86
N GLY A 351 -22.37 9.33 -61.95
CA GLY A 351 -22.18 7.93 -62.29
C GLY A 351 -22.13 7.66 -63.79
N ASP A 352 -21.76 8.63 -64.61
CA ASP A 352 -21.69 8.50 -66.07
C ASP A 352 -20.36 7.90 -66.59
N GLY A 353 -19.35 7.78 -65.72
CA GLY A 353 -18.04 7.23 -66.03
C GLY A 353 -16.94 8.26 -66.32
N TYR A 354 -17.25 9.55 -66.25
CA TYR A 354 -16.30 10.66 -66.29
C TYR A 354 -16.23 11.33 -64.92
N GLY A 355 -15.08 11.93 -64.61
CA GLY A 355 -14.86 12.49 -63.28
C GLY A 355 -14.25 13.87 -63.33
N THR A 356 -14.17 14.51 -62.15
CA THR A 356 -13.58 15.84 -61.99
C THR A 356 -12.43 15.87 -60.98
N ASN A 357 -11.62 16.94 -61.03
CA ASN A 357 -10.49 17.13 -60.10
C ASN A 357 -10.89 17.72 -58.74
N ASN A 358 -12.20 17.82 -58.46
CA ASN A 358 -12.72 18.44 -57.24
C ASN A 358 -12.40 17.63 -55.98
N GLU A 359 -12.37 16.30 -56.11
CA GLU A 359 -12.07 15.36 -55.04
C GLU A 359 -11.28 14.19 -55.62
N THR A 360 -10.15 13.86 -54.98
CA THR A 360 -9.24 12.80 -55.43
C THR A 360 -8.89 11.86 -54.30
N VAL A 361 -8.75 10.58 -54.61
CA VAL A 361 -8.28 9.55 -53.68
C VAL A 361 -7.16 8.75 -54.33
N THR A 362 -6.09 8.47 -53.58
CA THR A 362 -5.05 7.52 -54.02
C THR A 362 -5.44 6.13 -53.55
N ALA A 363 -5.55 5.18 -54.49
CA ALA A 363 -5.88 3.79 -54.18
C ALA A 363 -5.38 2.83 -55.26
N CYS A 364 -5.20 1.57 -54.91
CA CYS A 364 -4.80 0.52 -55.87
C CYS A 364 -5.88 0.19 -56.90
N THR A 365 -7.14 0.32 -56.49
CA THR A 365 -8.31 0.07 -57.34
C THR A 365 -9.30 1.22 -57.20
N ALA A 366 -10.10 1.46 -58.25
CA ALA A 366 -11.15 2.46 -58.26
C ALA A 366 -12.05 2.35 -57.03
N PRO A 367 -12.05 3.34 -56.13
CA PRO A 367 -13.07 3.43 -55.09
C PRO A 367 -14.46 3.59 -55.73
N LEU A 368 -15.51 3.21 -55.00
CA LEU A 368 -16.88 3.38 -55.49
C LEU A 368 -17.19 4.87 -55.71
N GLY A 369 -17.68 5.22 -56.91
CA GLY A 369 -17.96 6.61 -57.29
C GLY A 369 -16.72 7.40 -57.71
N TYR A 370 -15.66 6.72 -58.15
CA TYR A 370 -14.46 7.32 -58.68
C TYR A 370 -14.01 6.64 -59.98
N VAL A 371 -13.37 7.42 -60.87
CA VAL A 371 -12.87 7.01 -62.20
C VAL A 371 -11.43 7.50 -62.41
N ASP A 372 -10.75 7.03 -63.45
CA ASP A 372 -9.33 7.31 -63.72
C ASP A 372 -9.07 8.53 -64.62
N ASN A 373 -10.09 9.37 -64.81
CA ASN A 373 -10.05 10.51 -65.72
C ASN A 373 -10.63 11.78 -65.10
N VAL A 374 -10.34 12.94 -65.71
CA VAL A 374 -10.77 14.29 -65.28
C VAL A 374 -11.50 15.02 -66.40
N LEU A 375 -12.29 14.29 -67.19
CA LEU A 375 -12.82 14.78 -68.46
C LEU A 375 -14.22 15.36 -68.37
N ASP A 376 -14.86 15.28 -67.21
CA ASP A 376 -16.23 15.77 -67.02
C ASP A 376 -16.26 17.29 -66.82
N CYS A 377 -17.16 17.96 -67.55
CA CYS A 377 -17.38 19.40 -67.43
C CYS A 377 -18.55 19.78 -66.50
N ASP A 378 -19.47 18.86 -66.17
CA ASP A 378 -20.53 19.02 -65.16
C ASP A 378 -20.85 17.70 -64.43
N ASP A 379 -20.06 17.41 -63.38
CA ASP A 379 -20.17 16.28 -62.42
C ASP A 379 -21.54 16.12 -61.72
N SER A 380 -22.54 16.94 -62.04
CA SER A 380 -23.87 16.88 -61.46
C SER A 380 -24.95 16.43 -62.43
N ASP A 381 -24.62 16.26 -63.71
CA ASP A 381 -25.56 15.91 -64.77
C ASP A 381 -24.98 14.82 -65.71
N PRO A 382 -25.47 13.57 -65.63
CA PRO A 382 -24.91 12.45 -66.39
C PRO A 382 -25.18 12.54 -67.90
N ASP A 383 -25.93 13.56 -68.35
CA ASP A 383 -26.15 13.89 -69.76
C ASP A 383 -25.14 14.93 -70.30
N ILE A 384 -24.18 15.42 -69.48
CA ILE A 384 -23.15 16.40 -69.85
C ILE A 384 -21.75 15.80 -69.60
N ASN A 385 -21.16 15.17 -70.61
CA ASN A 385 -19.84 14.52 -70.55
C ASN A 385 -19.26 14.25 -71.94
N PRO A 386 -17.95 13.93 -72.08
CA PRO A 386 -17.31 13.64 -73.37
C PRO A 386 -17.92 12.54 -74.25
N GLY A 387 -18.79 11.70 -73.68
CA GLY A 387 -19.53 10.66 -74.41
C GLY A 387 -20.98 11.02 -74.72
N ALA A 388 -21.48 12.14 -74.21
CA ALA A 388 -22.86 12.55 -74.38
C ALA A 388 -23.11 13.05 -75.80
N PRO A 389 -24.32 12.82 -76.36
CA PRO A 389 -24.71 13.46 -77.61
C PRO A 389 -25.18 14.89 -77.35
N GLU A 390 -24.72 15.82 -78.17
CA GLU A 390 -25.23 17.20 -78.18
C GLU A 390 -26.77 17.27 -78.22
N ALA A 391 -27.35 17.95 -77.24
CA ALA A 391 -28.73 18.37 -77.21
C ALA A 391 -28.82 19.85 -77.56
N CYS A 392 -29.88 20.25 -78.26
CA CYS A 392 -30.01 21.63 -78.72
C CYS A 392 -30.51 22.52 -77.56
N ASN A 393 -29.65 22.78 -76.57
CA ASN A 393 -29.99 23.33 -75.26
C ASN A 393 -29.08 24.50 -74.82
N THR A 394 -28.13 24.94 -75.65
CA THR A 394 -27.13 25.99 -75.37
C THR A 394 -26.08 25.63 -74.32
N ILE A 395 -25.98 24.35 -73.97
CA ILE A 395 -24.94 23.75 -73.13
C ILE A 395 -23.99 23.00 -74.08
N ASP A 396 -22.73 22.89 -73.68
CA ASP A 396 -21.74 22.01 -74.31
C ASP A 396 -21.91 20.65 -73.63
N ASP A 397 -22.76 19.79 -74.19
CA ASP A 397 -23.14 18.52 -73.57
C ASP A 397 -22.01 17.50 -73.73
N ASP A 398 -21.24 17.57 -74.82
CA ASP A 398 -20.13 16.65 -75.10
C ASP A 398 -18.75 17.14 -74.62
N CYS A 399 -18.71 18.23 -73.86
CA CYS A 399 -17.52 18.84 -73.25
C CYS A 399 -16.35 19.07 -74.24
N ASP A 400 -16.61 19.27 -75.54
CA ASP A 400 -15.58 19.48 -76.55
C ASP A 400 -15.12 20.95 -76.66
N GLY A 401 -15.81 21.86 -75.96
CA GLY A 401 -15.58 23.30 -75.94
C GLY A 401 -16.42 24.07 -76.97
N GLN A 402 -17.29 23.41 -77.71
CA GLN A 402 -18.27 23.98 -78.63
C GLN A 402 -19.68 23.75 -78.10
N VAL A 403 -20.62 24.60 -78.50
CA VAL A 403 -22.02 24.53 -78.01
C VAL A 403 -22.93 24.22 -79.19
N ASP A 404 -23.79 23.21 -79.04
CA ASP A 404 -24.79 22.76 -80.00
C ASP A 404 -24.19 22.39 -81.39
N ASP A 405 -22.95 21.91 -81.46
CA ASP A 405 -22.22 21.72 -82.73
C ASP A 405 -22.66 20.48 -83.54
N GLY A 406 -23.41 19.57 -82.89
CA GLY A 406 -24.11 18.44 -83.50
C GLY A 406 -25.33 18.80 -84.36
N PHE A 407 -25.70 20.09 -84.47
CA PHE A 407 -26.91 20.56 -85.17
C PHE A 407 -26.60 21.43 -86.40
N ASP A 408 -27.42 21.29 -87.45
CA ASP A 408 -27.31 22.15 -88.64
C ASP A 408 -28.00 23.50 -88.42
N LEU A 409 -27.28 24.42 -87.77
CA LEU A 409 -27.77 25.78 -87.51
C LEU A 409 -27.84 26.65 -88.79
N ALA A 410 -27.30 26.18 -89.91
CA ALA A 410 -27.17 26.95 -91.14
C ALA A 410 -28.32 26.71 -92.12
N THR A 411 -28.86 25.49 -92.18
CA THR A 411 -29.89 25.10 -93.14
C THR A 411 -31.09 24.37 -92.56
N ASP A 412 -31.05 23.91 -91.31
CA ASP A 412 -32.22 23.33 -90.65
C ASP A 412 -33.27 24.41 -90.35
N THR A 413 -34.48 24.23 -90.90
CA THR A 413 -35.60 25.13 -90.65
C THR A 413 -36.15 25.04 -89.23
N GLN A 414 -35.71 24.07 -88.43
CA GLN A 414 -36.10 23.90 -87.04
C GLN A 414 -35.09 24.50 -86.04
N ASN A 415 -33.86 24.79 -86.48
CA ASN A 415 -32.76 25.29 -85.65
C ASN A 415 -32.03 26.48 -86.32
N CYS A 416 -32.77 27.34 -87.03
CA CYS A 416 -32.19 28.32 -87.93
C CYS A 416 -31.51 29.48 -87.20
N GLY A 417 -30.17 29.49 -87.21
CA GLY A 417 -29.36 30.49 -86.51
C GLY A 417 -29.25 30.26 -85.01
N GLY A 418 -29.80 29.16 -84.50
CA GLY A 418 -29.79 28.79 -83.09
C GLY A 418 -30.83 27.72 -82.78
N CYS A 419 -30.62 26.99 -81.71
CA CYS A 419 -31.47 25.89 -81.29
C CYS A 419 -32.94 26.29 -81.09
N GLY A 420 -33.84 25.48 -81.65
CA GLY A 420 -35.30 25.68 -81.57
C GLY A 420 -35.84 26.88 -82.35
N ILE A 421 -35.00 27.60 -83.12
CA ILE A 421 -35.46 28.72 -83.95
C ILE A 421 -36.10 28.18 -85.23
N GLN A 422 -37.42 28.00 -85.17
CA GLN A 422 -38.19 27.54 -86.32
C GLN A 422 -38.47 28.68 -87.30
N CYS A 423 -38.18 28.47 -88.58
CA CYS A 423 -38.57 29.42 -89.61
C CYS A 423 -40.09 29.44 -89.81
N PRO A 424 -40.68 30.62 -90.04
CA PRO A 424 -42.11 30.73 -90.33
C PRO A 424 -42.52 29.91 -91.56
N PRO A 425 -43.79 29.47 -91.66
CA PRO A 425 -44.26 28.73 -92.82
C PRO A 425 -44.01 29.50 -94.13
N GLY A 426 -43.29 28.88 -95.06
CA GLY A 426 -42.90 29.48 -96.34
C GLY A 426 -41.45 29.96 -96.40
N PHE A 427 -40.73 30.01 -95.28
CA PHE A 427 -39.34 30.43 -95.20
C PHE A 427 -38.40 29.20 -95.16
N THR A 428 -37.19 29.36 -95.70
CA THR A 428 -36.08 28.40 -95.57
C THR A 428 -34.99 28.96 -94.68
N CYS A 429 -34.18 28.10 -94.07
CA CYS A 429 -32.99 28.56 -93.36
C CYS A 429 -31.82 28.67 -94.34
N ALA A 430 -31.19 29.83 -94.39
CA ALA A 430 -29.98 30.06 -95.17
C ALA A 430 -28.96 30.85 -94.36
N ALA A 431 -27.80 30.23 -94.11
CA ALA A 431 -26.71 30.81 -93.33
C ALA A 431 -27.17 31.29 -91.93
N GLY A 432 -28.06 30.53 -91.30
CA GLY A 432 -28.57 30.83 -89.96
C GLY A 432 -29.59 31.99 -89.92
N GLN A 433 -30.22 32.32 -91.05
CA GLN A 433 -31.30 33.30 -91.12
C GLN A 433 -32.49 32.75 -91.90
N CYS A 434 -33.70 32.98 -91.40
CA CYS A 434 -34.91 32.63 -92.13
C CYS A 434 -35.13 33.58 -93.30
N VAL A 435 -35.10 33.04 -94.51
CA VAL A 435 -35.29 33.76 -95.77
C VAL A 435 -36.55 33.25 -96.48
N GLU A 436 -37.33 34.18 -97.03
CA GLU A 436 -38.62 33.91 -97.70
C GLU A 436 -38.46 33.20 -99.06
#